data_AF-T1RQQ0-F1
#
_entry.id   AF-T1RQQ0-F1
#
_cell.length_a   1.000
_cell.length_b   1.000
_cell.length_c   1.000
_cell.angle_alpha   90.00
_cell.angle_beta   90.00
_cell.angle_gamma   90.00
#
_symmetry.space_group_name_H-M   'P 1'
#
loop_
_entity.id
_entity.type
_entity.pdbx_description
1 polymer ?
#
loop_
_entity_poly.entity_id
_entity_poly.type
_entity_poly.pdbx_seq_one_letter_code
_entity_poly.pdbx_strand_id
1 'polypeptide(L)'
;QSFFNGLVSGNVDSCEGKGLYTYNDFIVAANVYSGFGTIGSNEVRKRELVAFFANVMLETGGMCYINERNPLMNYCMSSSTSLCASSKSYHGCGPLQLSWNYNYGAARKSIGFNGVNNPEKVGKDHAILFKTTVWFWMKN
;
A
#
# COMPACT_ATOMS: atom_id res chain seq x y z
N GLN A 1 5.37 -15.76 9.02
CA GLN A 1 6.74 -15.37 8.63
C GLN A 1 7.26 -16.11 7.39
N SER A 2 7.52 -17.43 7.42
CA SER A 2 8.19 -18.15 6.31
C SER A 2 7.57 -17.94 4.93
N PHE A 3 6.23 -18.07 4.82
CA PHE A 3 5.50 -17.79 3.58
C PHE A 3 5.78 -16.39 3.01
N PHE A 4 5.70 -15.36 3.87
CA PHE A 4 5.96 -13.97 3.48
C PHE A 4 7.42 -13.78 3.03
N ASN A 5 8.37 -14.37 3.75
CA ASN A 5 9.78 -14.34 3.35
C ASN A 5 9.99 -14.99 1.97
N GLY A 6 9.22 -16.03 1.66
CA GLY A 6 9.20 -16.63 0.32
C GLY A 6 8.79 -15.65 -0.77
N LEU A 7 7.77 -14.82 -0.52
CA LEU A 7 7.30 -13.80 -1.48
C LEU A 7 8.40 -12.78 -1.83
N VAL A 8 9.15 -12.32 -0.82
CA VAL A 8 10.19 -11.31 -1.00
C VAL A 8 11.58 -11.89 -1.29
N SER A 9 11.72 -13.22 -1.32
CA SER A 9 13.03 -13.88 -1.48
C SER A 9 13.70 -13.62 -2.84
N GLY A 10 12.92 -13.28 -3.87
CA GLY A 10 13.40 -12.93 -5.20
C GLY A 10 13.97 -11.51 -5.32
N ASN A 11 13.86 -10.68 -4.26
CA ASN A 11 14.31 -9.30 -4.31
C ASN A 11 15.83 -9.16 -4.26
N VAL A 12 16.41 -8.73 -5.39
CA VAL A 12 17.82 -8.35 -5.51
C VAL A 12 18.12 -7.06 -4.75
N ASP A 13 19.39 -6.78 -4.48
CA ASP A 13 19.81 -5.60 -3.69
C ASP A 13 19.40 -4.26 -4.29
N SER A 14 19.18 -4.20 -5.60
CA SER A 14 18.72 -2.99 -6.29
C SER A 14 17.22 -2.74 -6.17
N CYS A 15 16.44 -3.66 -5.58
CA CYS A 15 15.03 -3.43 -5.35
C CYS A 15 14.81 -2.40 -4.25
N GLU A 16 14.12 -1.31 -4.58
CA GLU A 16 13.73 -0.25 -3.64
C GLU A 16 12.95 -0.81 -2.43
N GLY A 17 12.08 -1.79 -2.68
CA GLY A 17 11.25 -2.46 -1.68
C GLY A 17 12.01 -3.36 -0.70
N LYS A 18 13.29 -3.66 -0.97
CA LYS A 18 14.06 -4.60 -0.16
C LYS A 18 14.27 -4.05 1.25
N GLY A 19 13.78 -4.80 2.24
CA GLY A 19 13.82 -4.40 3.65
C GLY A 19 12.67 -3.49 4.09
N LEU A 20 11.92 -2.89 3.18
CA LEU A 20 10.73 -2.09 3.50
C LEU A 20 9.45 -2.93 3.57
N TYR A 21 9.32 -3.93 2.70
CA TYR A 21 8.23 -4.91 2.80
C TYR A 21 8.55 -5.97 3.85
N THR A 22 8.04 -5.79 5.07
CA THR A 22 8.25 -6.74 6.17
C THR A 22 6.97 -7.44 6.60
N TYR A 23 7.11 -8.69 7.08
CA TYR A 23 5.99 -9.45 7.63
C TYR A 23 5.36 -8.77 8.85
N ASN A 24 6.19 -8.16 9.72
CA ASN A 24 5.70 -7.53 10.93
C ASN A 24 4.80 -6.34 10.60
N ASP A 25 5.21 -5.50 9.65
CA ASP A 25 4.39 -4.36 9.21
C ASP A 25 3.08 -4.82 8.56
N PHE A 26 3.14 -5.88 7.75
CA PHE A 26 1.94 -6.51 7.19
C PHE A 26 0.98 -6.99 8.28
N ILE A 27 1.46 -7.74 9.28
CA ILE A 27 0.61 -8.26 10.36
C ILE A 27 0.02 -7.13 11.21
N VAL A 28 0.82 -6.10 11.53
CA VAL A 28 0.35 -4.91 12.24
C VAL A 28 -0.79 -4.25 11.47
N ALA A 29 -0.65 -4.07 10.16
CA ALA A 29 -1.69 -3.48 9.33
C ALA A 29 -2.92 -4.38 9.18
N ALA A 30 -2.73 -5.69 8.96
CA ALA A 30 -3.81 -6.66 8.83
C ALA A 30 -4.72 -6.66 10.06
N ASN A 31 -4.14 -6.53 11.26
CA ASN A 31 -4.87 -6.51 12.52
C ASN A 31 -5.64 -5.20 12.79
N VAL A 32 -5.34 -4.11 12.07
CA VAL A 32 -6.08 -2.85 12.21
C VAL A 32 -7.47 -2.95 11.57
N TYR A 33 -7.62 -3.71 10.49
CA TYR A 33 -8.85 -3.78 9.70
C TYR A 33 -9.60 -5.09 9.95
N SER A 34 -10.45 -5.09 10.97
CA SER A 34 -11.32 -6.23 11.29
C SER A 34 -12.02 -6.78 10.05
N GLY A 35 -11.93 -8.09 9.86
CA GLY A 35 -12.50 -8.81 8.73
C GLY A 35 -11.49 -9.21 7.65
N PHE A 36 -10.39 -8.47 7.50
CA PHE A 36 -9.35 -8.80 6.52
C PHE A 36 -8.75 -10.17 6.82
N GLY A 37 -8.83 -11.10 5.85
CA GLY A 37 -8.31 -12.46 5.96
C GLY A 37 -8.95 -13.31 7.06
N THR A 38 -10.08 -12.88 7.64
CA THR A 38 -10.67 -13.48 8.84
C THR A 38 -12.16 -13.82 8.71
N ILE A 39 -12.81 -13.44 7.60
CA ILE A 39 -14.22 -13.73 7.34
C ILE A 39 -14.40 -15.07 6.62
N GLY A 40 -15.45 -15.82 6.99
CA GLY A 40 -15.84 -17.06 6.32
C GLY A 40 -15.02 -18.28 6.72
N SER A 41 -15.04 -19.32 5.88
CA SER A 41 -14.30 -20.57 6.10
C SER A 41 -12.79 -20.39 5.90
N ASN A 42 -11.98 -21.36 6.33
CA ASN A 42 -10.53 -21.33 6.13
C ASN A 42 -10.15 -21.19 4.64
N GLU A 43 -10.91 -21.80 3.73
CA GLU A 43 -10.67 -21.69 2.29
C GLU A 43 -10.98 -20.28 1.75
N VAL A 44 -12.02 -19.62 2.25
CA VAL A 44 -12.33 -18.23 1.89
C VAL A 44 -11.23 -17.28 2.38
N ARG A 45 -10.80 -17.43 3.63
CA ARG A 45 -9.72 -16.62 4.23
C ARG A 45 -8.41 -16.76 3.45
N LYS A 46 -8.03 -18.00 3.08
CA LYS A 46 -6.86 -18.25 2.23
C LYS A 46 -6.99 -17.59 0.86
N ARG A 47 -8.16 -17.72 0.21
CA ARG A 47 -8.40 -17.11 -1.10
C ARG A 47 -8.28 -15.59 -1.05
N GLU A 48 -8.80 -14.94 0.00
CA GLU A 48 -8.63 -13.50 0.18
C GLU A 48 -7.15 -13.11 0.30
N LEU A 49 -6.38 -13.80 1.15
CA LEU A 49 -4.96 -13.51 1.33
C LEU A 49 -4.15 -13.77 0.05
N VAL A 50 -4.47 -14.83 -0.70
CA VAL A 50 -3.85 -15.11 -2.00
C VAL A 50 -4.21 -14.02 -3.02
N ALA A 51 -5.48 -13.61 -3.10
CA ALA A 51 -5.90 -12.54 -4.01
C ALA A 51 -5.22 -11.21 -3.66
N PHE A 52 -5.14 -10.87 -2.38
CA PHE A 52 -4.44 -9.68 -1.89
C PHE A 52 -2.97 -9.71 -2.29
N PHE A 53 -2.24 -10.77 -1.95
CA PHE A 53 -0.81 -10.86 -2.29
C PHE A 53 -0.56 -10.99 -3.79
N ALA A 54 -1.45 -11.62 -4.56
CA ALA A 54 -1.32 -11.66 -6.02
C ALA A 54 -1.38 -10.26 -6.64
N ASN A 55 -2.33 -9.42 -6.21
CA ASN A 55 -2.39 -8.03 -6.65
C ASN A 55 -1.15 -7.26 -6.19
N VAL A 56 -0.74 -7.41 -4.93
CA VAL A 56 0.48 -6.75 -4.44
C VAL A 56 1.71 -7.11 -5.28
N MET A 57 1.89 -8.41 -5.58
CA MET A 57 3.01 -8.88 -6.39
C MET A 57 2.95 -8.33 -7.82
N LEU A 58 1.77 -8.21 -8.42
CA LEU A 58 1.59 -7.62 -9.74
C LEU A 58 1.98 -6.13 -9.74
N GLU A 59 1.39 -5.35 -8.83
CA GLU A 59 1.53 -3.89 -8.77
C GLU A 59 2.97 -3.44 -8.44
N THR A 60 3.71 -4.24 -7.69
CA THR A 60 5.07 -3.89 -7.23
C THR A 60 6.19 -4.58 -7.99
N GLY A 61 5.86 -5.39 -9.00
CA GLY A 61 6.85 -6.22 -9.70
C GLY A 61 7.55 -7.19 -8.76
N GLY A 62 6.78 -7.90 -7.95
CA GLY A 62 7.27 -8.88 -6.98
C GLY A 62 7.78 -8.29 -5.68
N MET A 63 7.14 -7.22 -5.18
CA MET A 63 7.59 -6.43 -4.02
C MET A 63 8.98 -5.81 -4.22
N CYS A 64 9.35 -5.48 -5.47
CA CYS A 64 10.62 -4.85 -5.79
C CYS A 64 10.53 -3.31 -5.81
N TYR A 65 9.43 -2.76 -6.34
CA TYR A 65 9.22 -1.32 -6.48
C TYR A 65 8.26 -0.79 -5.42
N ILE A 66 8.60 0.37 -4.84
CA ILE A 66 7.71 1.09 -3.92
C ILE A 66 6.97 2.19 -4.67
N ASN A 67 7.69 2.96 -5.48
CA ASN A 67 7.13 4.05 -6.25
C ASN A 67 6.88 3.62 -7.71
N GLU A 68 5.80 4.15 -8.28
CA GLU A 68 5.51 4.06 -9.70
C GLU A 68 6.72 4.50 -10.52
N ARG A 69 7.02 3.74 -11.56
CA ARG A 69 8.18 4.02 -12.42
C ARG A 69 7.80 5.04 -13.50
N ASN A 70 8.57 6.11 -13.59
CA ASN A 70 8.43 7.15 -14.60
C ASN A 70 7.00 7.74 -14.70
N PRO A 71 6.43 8.24 -13.58
CA PRO A 71 5.08 8.79 -13.60
C PRO A 71 5.00 9.99 -14.55
N LEU A 72 4.02 9.97 -15.46
CA LEU A 72 3.84 11.02 -16.49
C LEU A 72 3.10 12.25 -15.97
N MET A 73 2.54 12.17 -14.75
CA MET A 73 1.82 13.25 -14.10
C MET A 73 1.97 13.20 -12.59
N ASN A 74 1.50 14.25 -11.91
CA ASN A 74 1.51 14.31 -10.45
C ASN A 74 0.25 13.68 -9.81
N TYR A 75 -0.67 13.10 -10.59
CA TYR A 75 -1.91 12.47 -10.11
C TYR A 75 -2.75 13.40 -9.22
N CYS A 76 -2.74 14.69 -9.56
CA CYS A 76 -3.56 15.70 -8.90
C CYS A 76 -4.85 15.94 -9.70
N MET A 77 -5.99 15.63 -9.10
CA MET A 77 -7.31 16.06 -9.57
C MET A 77 -7.92 17.00 -8.53
N SER A 78 -7.76 18.30 -8.74
CA SER A 78 -8.31 19.30 -7.82
C SER A 78 -9.84 19.37 -7.94
N SER A 79 -10.54 19.32 -6.81
CA SER A 79 -11.99 19.51 -6.71
C SER A 79 -12.34 20.33 -5.47
N SER A 80 -13.63 20.65 -5.27
CA SER A 80 -14.09 21.34 -4.05
C SER A 80 -13.83 20.56 -2.76
N THR A 81 -13.64 19.23 -2.85
CA THR A 81 -13.46 18.33 -1.71
C THR A 81 -12.06 17.72 -1.62
N SER A 82 -11.24 17.86 -2.67
CA SER A 82 -9.90 17.28 -2.75
C SER A 82 -8.91 18.30 -3.30
N LEU A 83 -8.12 18.89 -2.41
CA LEU A 83 -7.06 19.83 -2.78
C LEU A 83 -5.73 19.11 -2.94
N CYS A 84 -4.92 19.57 -3.89
CA CYS A 84 -3.55 19.12 -4.06
C CYS A 84 -2.59 20.05 -3.32
N ALA A 85 -1.60 19.48 -2.64
CA ALA A 85 -0.52 20.24 -2.07
C ALA A 85 0.50 20.64 -3.17
N SER A 86 1.03 21.86 -3.07
CA SER A 86 2.05 22.35 -4.00
C SER A 86 3.28 21.44 -3.98
N SER A 87 3.86 21.18 -5.15
CA SER A 87 5.06 20.35 -5.33
C SER A 87 4.94 18.91 -4.81
N LYS A 88 3.71 18.41 -4.64
CA LYS A 88 3.45 17.01 -4.30
C LYS A 88 2.96 16.23 -5.52
N SER A 89 3.32 14.95 -5.53
CA SER A 89 2.87 13.96 -6.50
C SER A 89 2.16 12.84 -5.75
N TYR A 90 1.08 12.34 -6.33
CA TYR A 90 0.24 11.26 -5.81
C TYR A 90 0.30 10.04 -6.72
N HIS A 91 1.45 9.83 -7.37
CA HIS A 91 1.73 8.63 -8.15
C HIS A 91 1.60 7.36 -7.30
N GLY A 92 1.56 6.22 -7.97
CA GLY A 92 1.45 4.92 -7.32
C GLY A 92 2.53 4.74 -6.27
N CYS A 93 2.14 4.44 -5.03
CA CYS A 93 3.08 4.18 -3.95
C CYS A 93 2.62 3.02 -3.07
N GLY A 94 3.57 2.19 -2.65
CA GLY A 94 3.34 1.07 -1.74
C GLY A 94 2.74 -0.17 -2.42
N PRO A 95 2.37 -1.19 -1.61
CA PRO A 95 2.04 -2.52 -2.11
C PRO A 95 0.87 -2.63 -3.10
N LEU A 96 -0.14 -1.77 -3.00
CA LEU A 96 -1.26 -1.69 -3.97
C LEU A 96 -1.22 -0.38 -4.78
N GLN A 97 -0.04 0.25 -4.91
CA GLN A 97 0.19 1.44 -5.73
C GLN A 97 -0.88 2.53 -5.54
N LEU A 98 -1.09 2.95 -4.27
CA LEU A 98 -2.05 3.99 -3.93
C LEU A 98 -1.77 5.24 -4.78
N SER A 99 -2.78 5.67 -5.53
CA SER A 99 -2.66 6.74 -6.51
C SER A 99 -3.76 7.78 -6.32
N TRP A 100 -3.53 9.01 -6.77
CA TRP A 100 -4.43 10.16 -6.74
C TRP A 100 -4.64 10.84 -5.38
N ASN A 101 -4.64 12.18 -5.40
CA ASN A 101 -4.81 13.04 -4.23
C ASN A 101 -6.04 12.69 -3.35
N TYR A 102 -7.15 12.28 -3.96
CA TYR A 102 -8.36 11.93 -3.21
C TYR A 102 -8.21 10.63 -2.40
N ASN A 103 -7.48 9.62 -2.91
CA ASN A 103 -7.23 8.40 -2.17
C ASN A 103 -6.23 8.63 -1.03
N TYR A 104 -5.14 9.37 -1.29
CA TYR A 104 -4.20 9.80 -0.26
C TYR A 104 -4.89 10.65 0.83
N GLY A 105 -5.83 11.51 0.42
CA GLY A 105 -6.65 12.30 1.34
C GLY A 105 -7.63 11.46 2.16
N ALA A 106 -8.29 10.47 1.55
CA ALA A 106 -9.22 9.57 2.23
C ALA A 106 -8.51 8.69 3.26
N ALA A 107 -7.32 8.20 2.93
CA ALA A 107 -6.46 7.39 3.80
C ALA A 107 -6.15 8.10 5.15
N ARG A 108 -6.10 9.45 5.16
CA ARG A 108 -5.86 10.24 6.38
C ARG A 108 -6.82 9.91 7.52
N LYS A 109 -8.11 9.79 7.22
CA LYS A 109 -9.15 9.57 8.26
C LYS A 109 -8.98 8.21 8.92
N SER A 110 -8.55 7.20 8.17
CA SER A 110 -8.42 5.84 8.69
C SER A 110 -7.07 5.56 9.36
N ILE A 111 -5.98 6.15 8.86
CA ILE A 111 -4.61 5.76 9.22
C ILE A 111 -3.93 6.81 10.11
N GLY A 112 -4.42 8.05 10.09
CA GLY A 112 -3.90 9.12 10.94
C GLY A 112 -2.66 9.83 10.38
N PHE A 113 -2.38 9.73 9.08
CA PHE A 113 -1.32 10.51 8.42
C PHE A 113 -1.88 11.51 7.41
N ASN A 114 -1.22 12.66 7.24
CA ASN A 114 -1.63 13.68 6.29
C ASN A 114 -1.13 13.34 4.87
N GLY A 115 -1.81 12.43 4.19
CA GLY A 115 -1.43 11.94 2.85
C GLY A 115 -1.49 13.00 1.74
N VAL A 116 -2.26 14.07 1.90
CA VAL A 116 -2.28 15.19 0.93
C VAL A 116 -0.96 15.96 0.96
N ASN A 117 -0.43 16.25 2.15
CA ASN A 117 0.79 17.05 2.31
C ASN A 117 2.06 16.19 2.47
N ASN A 118 1.91 14.90 2.77
CA ASN A 118 3.03 13.98 2.96
C ASN A 118 2.77 12.63 2.25
N PRO A 119 2.42 12.63 0.94
CA PRO A 119 2.15 11.38 0.21
C PRO A 119 3.35 10.43 0.23
N GLU A 120 4.57 10.97 0.24
CA GLU A 120 5.81 10.18 0.27
C GLU A 120 5.96 9.27 1.50
N LYS A 121 5.17 9.47 2.56
CA LYS A 121 5.19 8.59 3.73
C LYS A 121 4.72 7.17 3.41
N VAL A 122 3.86 7.00 2.41
CA VAL A 122 3.36 5.68 1.99
C VAL A 122 4.50 4.75 1.57
N GLY A 123 5.57 5.31 1.00
CA GLY A 123 6.73 4.54 0.53
C GLY A 123 7.92 4.52 1.48
N LYS A 124 7.83 5.15 2.65
CA LYS A 124 8.98 5.33 3.56
C LYS A 124 8.71 4.87 4.99
N ASP A 125 7.46 4.97 5.43
CA ASP A 125 7.09 4.70 6.82
C ASP A 125 6.47 3.30 6.93
N HIS A 126 7.18 2.41 7.62
CA HIS A 126 6.77 1.04 7.90
C HIS A 126 5.36 0.95 8.51
N ALA A 127 4.98 1.90 9.37
CA ALA A 127 3.68 1.90 10.01
C ALA A 127 2.55 2.36 9.07
N ILE A 128 2.87 3.03 7.96
CA ILE A 128 1.90 3.57 7.00
C ILE A 128 1.76 2.66 5.79
N LEU A 129 2.86 2.13 5.27
CA LEU A 129 2.94 1.40 4.00
C LEU A 129 1.91 0.27 3.86
N PHE A 130 1.86 -0.65 4.83
CA PHE A 130 0.86 -1.73 4.76
C PHE A 130 -0.51 -1.28 5.27
N LYS A 131 -0.60 -0.26 6.14
CA LYS A 131 -1.90 0.25 6.59
C LYS A 131 -2.68 0.90 5.45
N THR A 132 -2.03 1.66 4.57
CA THR A 132 -2.68 2.21 3.36
C THR A 132 -3.13 1.10 2.43
N THR A 133 -2.34 0.04 2.32
CA THR A 133 -2.63 -1.11 1.47
C THR A 133 -3.87 -1.88 1.95
N VAL A 134 -3.90 -2.26 3.23
CA VAL A 134 -5.04 -2.99 3.80
C VAL A 134 -6.27 -2.09 3.89
N TRP A 135 -6.09 -0.79 4.18
CA TRP A 135 -7.17 0.18 4.11
C TRP A 135 -7.83 0.20 2.73
N PHE A 136 -7.02 0.31 1.67
CA PHE A 136 -7.51 0.37 0.30
C PHE A 136 -8.33 -0.87 -0.02
N TRP A 137 -7.79 -2.06 0.28
CA TRP A 137 -8.50 -3.33 0.08
C TRP A 137 -9.84 -3.43 0.84
N MET A 138 -9.91 -2.87 2.05
CA MET A 138 -11.05 -3.09 2.95
C MET A 138 -12.11 -2.00 2.91
N LYS A 139 -11.78 -0.79 2.46
CA LYS A 139 -12.59 0.41 2.70
C LYS A 139 -12.72 1.36 1.51
N ASN A 140 -12.03 1.13 0.39
CA ASN A 140 -11.98 2.06 -0.74
C ASN A 140 -12.00 1.32 -2.08
#